data_AF-A0A844Z293-F1
#
_entry.id   AF-A0A844Z293-F1
#
_cell.length_a   1.000
_cell.length_b   1.000
_cell.length_c   1.000
_cell.angle_alpha   90.00
_cell.angle_beta   90.00
_cell.angle_gamma   90.00
#
_symmetry.space_group_name_H-M   'P 1'
#
loop_
_entity.id
_entity.type
_entity.pdbx_description
1 polymer ?
#
loop_
_entity_poly.entity_id
_entity_poly.type
_entity_poly.pdbx_seq_one_letter_code
_entity_poly.pdbx_strand_id
1 'polypeptide(L)' 'MTEQEMRKRLAVLKTDHRDLDAAIDALRETGSTDQLQIARLKKRKLGLKDQIAMIEDALLPDIIA' A
#
# COMPACT_ATOMS: atom_id res chain seq x y z
N MET A 1 -1.62 18.04 10.76
CA MET A 1 -0.70 16.95 10.41
C MET A 1 0.53 17.59 9.78
N THR A 2 1.68 17.49 10.41
CA THR A 2 2.94 18.04 9.90
C THR A 2 3.47 17.22 8.73
N GLU A 3 4.33 17.79 7.89
CA GLU A 3 5.01 17.09 6.79
C GLU A 3 5.72 15.82 7.30
N GLN A 4 6.38 15.91 8.47
CA GLN A 4 7.04 14.76 9.10
C GLN A 4 6.07 13.64 9.49
N GLU A 5 4.88 13.97 9.99
CA GLU A 5 3.85 12.96 10.28
C GLU A 5 3.34 12.28 9.01
N MET A 6 3.16 13.05 7.92
CA MET A 6 2.77 12.52 6.62
C MET A 6 3.84 11.57 6.06
N ARG A 7 5.12 11.95 6.14
CA ARG A 7 6.25 11.09 5.73
C ARG A 7 6.35 9.80 6.57
N LYS A 8 6.15 9.89 7.89
CA LYS A 8 6.08 8.70 8.77
C LYS A 8 4.92 7.80 8.38
N ARG A 9 3.74 8.36 8.17
CA ARG A 9 2.55 7.60 7.75
C ARG A 9 2.75 6.96 6.38
N LEU A 10 3.38 7.66 5.44
CA LEU A 10 3.76 7.14 4.14
C LEU A 10 4.70 5.93 4.26
N ALA A 11 5.71 5.99 5.11
CA ALA A 11 6.63 4.87 5.34
C ALA A 11 5.92 3.63 5.90
N VAL A 12 4.97 3.83 6.84
CA VAL A 12 4.14 2.75 7.37
C VAL A 12 3.27 2.15 6.28
N LEU A 13 2.53 2.98 5.52
CA LEU A 13 1.67 2.51 4.43
C LEU A 13 2.45 1.76 3.34
N LYS A 14 3.66 2.22 2.99
CA LYS A 14 4.56 1.53 2.05
C LYS A 14 5.01 0.17 2.58
N THR A 15 5.28 0.07 3.88
CA THR A 15 5.64 -1.19 4.54
C THR A 15 4.46 -2.16 4.51
N ASP A 16 3.27 -1.73 4.94
CA ASP A 16 2.03 -2.53 4.91
C ASP A 16 1.68 -3.01 3.50
N HIS A 17 1.87 -2.14 2.49
CA HIS A 17 1.64 -2.49 1.10
C HIS A 17 2.60 -3.59 0.62
N ARG A 18 3.87 -3.55 1.04
CA ARG A 18 4.88 -4.57 0.71
C ARG A 18 4.59 -5.90 1.41
N ASP A 19 4.15 -5.85 2.66
CA ASP A 19 3.75 -7.04 3.43
C ASP A 19 2.56 -7.74 2.78
N LEU A 20 1.53 -6.98 2.37
CA LEU A 20 0.40 -7.51 1.62
C LEU A 20 0.80 -8.13 0.29
N ASP A 21 1.83 -7.58 -0.38
CA ASP A 21 2.32 -8.17 -1.62
C ASP A 21 3.00 -9.52 -1.39
N ALA A 22 3.84 -9.62 -0.36
CA ALA A 22 4.47 -10.87 0.05
C ALA A 22 3.42 -11.92 0.48
N ALA A 23 2.35 -11.50 1.18
CA ALA A 23 1.26 -12.39 1.54
C ALA A 23 0.48 -12.90 0.31
N ILE A 24 0.25 -12.05 -0.69
CA ILE A 24 -0.38 -12.46 -1.96
C ILE A 24 0.51 -13.44 -2.72
N ASP A 25 1.83 -13.20 -2.75
CA ASP A 25 2.78 -14.05 -3.44
C ASP A 25 2.88 -15.43 -2.77
N ALA A 26 3.02 -15.46 -1.44
CA ALA A 26 3.00 -16.70 -0.67
C ALA A 26 1.73 -17.52 -0.91
N LEU A 27 0.55 -16.87 -0.95
CA LEU A 27 -0.73 -17.54 -1.26
C LEU A 27 -0.81 -18.06 -2.70
N ARG A 28 -0.10 -17.44 -3.64
CA ARG A 28 0.01 -17.93 -5.01
C ARG A 28 0.94 -19.13 -5.09
N GLU A 29 2.07 -19.10 -4.39
CA GLU A 29 3.05 -20.17 -4.34
C GLU A 29 2.51 -21.43 -3.64
N THR A 30 1.70 -21.29 -2.60
CA THR A 30 1.05 -22.43 -1.93
C THR A 30 -0.02 -23.12 -2.79
N GLY A 31 -0.31 -22.61 -4.00
CA GLY A 31 -1.29 -23.20 -4.91
C GLY A 31 -2.72 -23.17 -4.36
N SER A 32 -2.97 -22.36 -3.34
CA SER A 32 -4.27 -22.27 -2.69
C SER A 32 -5.27 -21.63 -3.66
N THR A 33 -6.31 -22.38 -4.06
CA THR A 33 -7.42 -21.93 -4.92
C THR A 33 -8.33 -20.89 -4.24
N ASP A 34 -7.84 -20.24 -3.19
CA ASP A 34 -8.57 -19.26 -2.39
C ASP A 34 -8.59 -17.90 -3.10
N GLN A 35 -9.16 -17.90 -4.31
CA GLN A 35 -9.27 -16.74 -5.18
C GLN A 35 -10.00 -15.59 -4.48
N LEU A 36 -10.93 -15.90 -3.57
CA LEU A 36 -11.62 -14.92 -2.75
C LEU A 36 -10.67 -14.22 -1.77
N GLN A 37 -9.79 -14.96 -1.09
CA GLN A 37 -8.78 -14.40 -0.21
C GLN A 37 -7.79 -13.52 -0.99
N ILE A 38 -7.30 -14.00 -2.14
CA ILE A 38 -6.43 -13.23 -3.03
C ILE A 38 -7.13 -11.94 -3.50
N ALA A 39 -8.41 -12.01 -3.88
CA ALA A 39 -9.18 -10.84 -4.30
C ALA A 39 -9.35 -9.81 -3.17
N ARG A 40 -9.60 -10.26 -1.93
CA ARG A 40 -9.68 -9.39 -0.75
C ARG A 40 -8.36 -8.68 -0.47
N LEU A 41 -7.24 -9.41 -0.53
CA LEU A 41 -5.90 -8.85 -0.33
C LEU A 41 -5.54 -7.84 -1.42
N LYS A 42 -5.83 -8.15 -2.69
CA LYS A 42 -5.64 -7.21 -3.81
C LYS A 42 -6.46 -5.93 -3.65
N LYS A 43 -7.73 -6.04 -3.21
CA LYS A 43 -8.58 -4.87 -2.93
C LYS A 43 -7.98 -4.01 -1.82
N ARG A 44 -7.45 -4.63 -0.76
CA ARG A 44 -6.79 -3.92 0.34
C ARG A 44 -5.48 -3.26 -0.10
N LYS A 45 -4.67 -3.95 -0.91
CA LYS A 45 -3.46 -3.43 -1.53
C LYS A 45 -3.75 -2.20 -2.41
N LEU A 46 -4.82 -2.24 -3.21
CA LEU A 46 -5.24 -1.10 -4.03
C LEU A 46 -5.58 0.12 -3.16
N GLY A 47 -6.38 -0.06 -2.10
CA GLY A 47 -6.72 1.04 -1.19
C GLY A 47 -5.52 1.62 -0.43
N LEU A 48 -4.48 0.84 -0.15
CA LEU A 48 -3.22 1.36 0.39
C LEU A 48 -2.45 2.15 -0.66
N LYS A 49 -2.40 1.67 -1.91
CA LYS A 49 -1.78 2.39 -3.02
C LYS A 49 -2.44 3.75 -3.23
N ASP A 50 -3.77 3.83 -3.18
CA ASP A 50 -4.50 5.10 -3.31
C ASP A 50 -4.19 6.06 -2.15
N GLN A 51 -4.10 5.55 -0.91
CA GLN A 51 -3.71 6.37 0.25
C GLN A 51 -2.25 6.85 0.18
N ILE A 52 -1.35 5.99 -0.29
CA ILE A 52 0.05 6.34 -0.56
C ILE A 52 0.09 7.48 -1.58
N ALA A 53 -0.62 7.33 -2.70
CA ALA A 53 -0.67 8.34 -3.74
C ALA A 53 -1.24 9.67 -3.24
N MET A 54 -2.31 9.67 -2.42
CA MET A 54 -2.85 10.90 -1.82
C MET A 54 -1.85 11.60 -0.90
N ILE A 55 -1.10 10.84 -0.08
CA ILE A 55 -0.11 11.42 0.82
C ILE A 55 1.12 11.88 0.04
N GLU A 56 1.54 11.14 -0.98
CA GLU A 56 2.60 11.54 -1.89
C GLU A 56 2.22 12.83 -2.62
N ASP A 57 1.02 12.91 -3.21
CA ASP A 57 0.52 14.11 -3.89
C ASP A 57 0.46 15.34 -2.97
N ALA A 58 0.07 15.14 -1.71
CA ALA A 58 0.08 16.21 -0.70
C ALA A 58 1.49 16.61 -0.21
N LEU A 59 2.50 15.73 -0.36
CA LEU A 59 3.91 15.98 -0.04
C LEU A 59 4.74 16.46 -1.24
N LEU A 60 4.28 16.17 -2.46
CA LEU A 60 4.89 16.57 -3.73
C LEU A 60 4.54 17.98 -4.25
N PRO A 61 3.65 18.83 -3.67
CA PRO A 61 3.36 20.13 -4.27
C PRO A 61 4.59 21.07 -4.21
N ASP A 62 5.59 20.75 -3.38
CA ASP A 62 6.84 21.52 -3.22
C ASP A 62 7.91 21.21 -4.29
N ILE A 63 7.73 20.16 -5.11
CA ILE A 63 8.75 19.71 -6.08
C ILE A 63 8.44 20.19 -7.52
N ILE A 64 7.23 20.72 -7.76
CA ILE A 64 6.75 21.20 -9.08
C ILE A 64 6.13 22.61 -8.97
N ALA A 65 6.59 23.44 -8.02
CA ALA A 65 6.21 24.85 -7.86
C ALA A 65 7.42 25.77 -8.00
#